data_AF-A0A952PEE4-F1
#
_entry.id   AF-A0A952PEE4-F1
#
_cell.length_a   1.000
_cell.length_b   1.000
_cell.length_c   1.000
_cell.angle_alpha   90.00
_cell.angle_beta   90.00
_cell.angle_gamma   90.00
#
_symmetry.space_group_name_H-M   'P 1'
#
loop_
_entity.id
_entity.type
_entity.pdbx_description
1 polymer ?
#
loop_
_entity_poly.entity_id
_entity_poly.type
_entity_poly.pdbx_seq_one_letter_code
_entity_poly.pdbx_strand_id
1 'polypeptide(L)'
;MSSRTVNKFFKFALEDAGHVMRDLPVNTIQGVAITQEWVDVGALQEAFKTWLAGRGDMPLNIGGPMDTGSAVAASASGEEAKLSGSHTVLVPVNGLYTPLVFGVYIGMRRYWTTGDPVFGIASAGVDDGVTVANYAVDPQAMTYSAELRLFPGTKKPEWGTAAVAAHNPS
;
A
#
# COMPACT_ATOMS: atom_id res chain seq x y z
N MET A 1 -4.48 3.74 29.36
CA MET A 1 -4.71 5.10 28.83
C MET A 1 -5.03 4.97 27.33
N SER A 2 -6.24 5.28 26.90
CA SER A 2 -6.62 5.23 25.48
C SER A 2 -5.92 6.37 24.74
N SER A 3 -4.92 6.04 23.92
CA SER A 3 -4.18 6.98 23.09
C SER A 3 -4.87 7.08 21.73
N ARG A 4 -5.12 8.30 21.25
CA ARG A 4 -5.81 8.56 19.98
C ARG A 4 -4.79 8.95 18.91
N THR A 5 -4.80 8.26 17.77
CA THR A 5 -4.07 8.65 16.57
C THR A 5 -4.80 9.82 15.91
N VAL A 6 -4.06 10.80 15.38
CA VAL A 6 -4.59 11.91 14.58
C VAL A 6 -4.00 11.81 13.17
N ASN A 7 -4.76 12.20 12.13
CA ASN A 7 -4.38 12.03 10.72
C ASN A 7 -2.98 12.56 10.38
N LYS A 8 -2.46 13.57 11.10
CA LYS A 8 -1.12 14.11 10.85
C LYS A 8 0.03 13.12 11.15
N PHE A 9 -0.21 12.05 11.90
CA PHE A 9 0.80 11.03 12.21
C PHE A 9 0.66 9.76 11.37
N PHE A 10 -0.26 9.80 10.40
CA PHE A 10 -0.45 8.78 9.41
C PHE A 10 0.41 9.08 8.18
N LYS A 11 1.05 8.06 7.60
CA LYS A 11 1.64 8.17 6.27
C LYS A 11 1.41 6.90 5.46
N PHE A 12 1.24 7.08 4.16
CA PHE A 12 1.12 6.00 3.19
C PHE A 12 2.33 6.08 2.25
N ALA A 13 3.07 4.99 2.13
CA ALA A 13 4.18 4.90 1.20
C ALA A 13 3.93 3.80 0.16
N LEU A 14 4.26 4.08 -1.09
CA LEU A 14 4.18 3.17 -2.22
C LEU A 14 5.47 3.27 -3.04
N GLU A 15 5.94 2.14 -3.53
CA GLU A 15 7.05 2.06 -4.46
C GLU A 15 6.67 2.59 -5.85
N ASP A 16 7.55 3.39 -6.47
CA ASP A 16 7.38 3.85 -7.85
C ASP A 16 7.96 2.86 -8.88
N ALA A 17 7.80 3.18 -10.17
CA ALA A 17 8.34 2.37 -11.26
C ALA A 17 9.88 2.25 -11.26
N GLY A 18 10.58 3.09 -10.50
CA GLY A 18 12.03 3.06 -10.33
C GLY A 18 12.49 2.30 -9.09
N HIS A 19 11.57 1.57 -8.42
CA HIS A 19 11.83 0.84 -7.18
C HIS A 19 12.26 1.73 -6.00
N VAL A 20 11.70 2.94 -5.92
CA VAL A 20 11.94 3.87 -4.81
C VAL A 20 10.63 4.08 -4.04
N MET A 21 10.68 3.93 -2.71
CA MET A 21 9.53 4.26 -1.85
C MET A 21 9.21 5.75 -1.90
N ARG A 22 7.93 6.09 -2.07
CA ARG A 22 7.38 7.44 -2.12
C ARG A 22 6.27 7.60 -1.10
N ASP A 23 6.27 8.69 -0.33
CA ASP A 23 5.12 9.05 0.51
C ASP A 23 4.05 9.71 -0.38
N LEU A 24 2.82 9.20 -0.36
CA LEU A 24 1.71 9.78 -1.14
C LEU A 24 0.74 10.55 -0.23
N PRO A 25 0.18 11.67 -0.72
CA PRO A 25 -0.89 12.36 -0.02
C PRO A 25 -2.19 11.54 -0.14
N VAL A 26 -2.52 10.80 0.90
CA VAL A 26 -3.74 9.97 0.96
C VAL A 26 -4.67 10.49 2.05
N ASN A 27 -5.91 10.81 1.66
CA ASN A 27 -6.95 11.28 2.58
C ASN A 27 -7.92 10.16 2.98
N THR A 28 -8.06 9.14 2.13
CA THR A 28 -8.98 8.02 2.35
C THR A 28 -8.28 6.71 2.01
N ILE A 29 -8.35 5.76 2.95
CA ILE A 29 -7.96 4.37 2.72
C ILE A 29 -9.13 3.50 3.15
N GLN A 30 -9.67 2.73 2.21
CA GLN A 30 -10.75 1.78 2.47
C GLN A 30 -10.24 0.36 2.24
N GLY A 31 -10.52 -0.55 3.19
CA GLY A 31 -10.12 -1.95 3.08
C GLY A 31 -8.79 -2.31 3.76
N VAL A 32 -8.38 -1.60 4.83
CA VAL A 32 -7.24 -2.03 5.68
C VAL A 32 -7.65 -3.24 6.53
N ALA A 33 -7.87 -4.38 5.88
CA ALA A 33 -8.12 -5.68 6.47
C ALA A 33 -8.08 -6.75 5.36
N ILE A 34 -7.51 -7.92 5.65
CA ILE A 34 -7.67 -9.08 4.76
C ILE A 34 -9.09 -9.59 4.96
N THR A 35 -9.96 -9.42 3.97
CA THR A 35 -11.30 -10.01 3.99
C THR A 35 -11.14 -11.48 3.61
N GLN A 36 -11.17 -12.38 4.60
CA GLN A 36 -11.18 -13.82 4.36
C GLN A 36 -12.61 -14.35 4.53
N GLU A 37 -13.13 -15.00 3.50
CA GLU A 37 -14.37 -15.77 3.59
C GLU A 37 -14.04 -17.10 4.31
N TRP A 38 -14.69 -17.37 5.45
CA TRP A 38 -14.53 -18.64 6.14
C TRP A 38 -15.28 -19.72 5.34
N VAL A 39 -14.55 -20.52 4.56
CA VAL A 39 -15.09 -21.71 3.88
C VAL A 39 -14.43 -22.94 4.47
N ASP A 40 -15.27 -23.85 4.97
CA ASP A 40 -14.92 -25.22 5.32
C ASP A 40 -15.39 -26.10 4.14
N VAL A 41 -14.55 -26.95 3.54
CA VAL A 41 -14.77 -28.41 3.28
C VAL A 41 -13.79 -28.97 2.22
N GLY A 42 -12.94 -29.92 2.61
CA GLY A 42 -12.67 -31.15 1.82
C GLY A 42 -11.60 -31.15 0.70
N ALA A 43 -10.33 -31.05 1.10
CA ALA A 43 -9.04 -31.45 0.51
C ALA A 43 -8.71 -31.33 -1.01
N LEU A 44 -9.61 -31.55 -1.97
CA LEU A 44 -9.26 -31.52 -3.41
C LEU A 44 -10.07 -30.51 -4.23
N GLN A 45 -11.36 -30.36 -3.91
CA GLN A 45 -12.08 -29.15 -4.31
C GLN A 45 -11.59 -27.93 -3.52
N GLU A 46 -11.05 -28.13 -2.31
CA GLU A 46 -10.26 -27.14 -1.56
C GLU A 46 -9.01 -26.70 -2.31
N ALA A 47 -8.19 -27.58 -2.90
CA ALA A 47 -6.99 -27.08 -3.60
C ALA A 47 -7.34 -26.13 -4.76
N PHE A 48 -8.44 -26.41 -5.48
CA PHE A 48 -8.87 -25.61 -6.62
C PHE A 48 -9.71 -24.38 -6.22
N LYS A 49 -10.60 -24.50 -5.23
CA LYS A 49 -11.34 -23.37 -4.66
C LYS A 49 -10.47 -22.52 -3.74
N THR A 50 -9.52 -23.04 -3.01
CA THR A 50 -8.51 -22.25 -2.26
C THR A 50 -7.51 -21.60 -3.21
N TRP A 51 -7.25 -22.17 -4.39
CA TRP A 51 -6.54 -21.44 -5.46
C TRP A 51 -7.39 -20.31 -6.08
N LEU A 52 -8.71 -20.48 -6.19
CA LEU A 52 -9.64 -19.51 -6.81
C LEU A 52 -10.26 -18.48 -5.82
N ALA A 53 -10.42 -18.85 -4.55
CA ALA A 53 -11.10 -18.14 -3.45
C ALA A 53 -10.17 -17.82 -2.27
N GLY A 54 -8.99 -18.48 -2.21
CA GLY A 54 -7.91 -18.12 -1.27
C GLY A 54 -6.97 -17.04 -1.82
N ARG A 55 -7.25 -16.50 -3.02
CA ARG A 55 -6.76 -15.17 -3.36
C ARG A 55 -7.59 -14.21 -2.53
N GLY A 56 -7.15 -13.93 -1.31
CA GLY A 56 -7.66 -12.80 -0.54
C GLY A 56 -7.43 -11.56 -1.37
N ASP A 57 -8.39 -11.21 -2.22
CA ASP A 57 -8.35 -9.96 -2.94
C ASP A 57 -8.41 -8.89 -1.85
N MET A 58 -7.33 -8.15 -1.70
CA MET A 58 -7.27 -7.00 -0.82
C MET A 58 -7.30 -5.77 -1.71
N PRO A 59 -8.46 -5.42 -2.29
CA PRO A 59 -8.59 -4.15 -3.00
C PRO A 59 -8.46 -3.04 -1.96
N LEU A 60 -7.27 -2.44 -1.89
CA LEU A 60 -7.03 -1.27 -1.05
C LEU A 60 -7.30 -0.04 -1.89
N ASN A 61 -8.45 0.59 -1.67
CA ASN A 61 -8.82 1.81 -2.37
C ASN A 61 -8.16 2.99 -1.67
N ILE A 62 -7.32 3.70 -2.40
CA ILE A 62 -6.65 4.92 -1.95
C ILE A 62 -7.20 6.11 -2.72
N GLY A 63 -7.35 7.24 -2.03
CA GLY A 63 -7.77 8.49 -2.63
C GLY A 63 -7.18 9.68 -1.90
N GLY A 64 -6.94 10.75 -2.64
CA GLY A 64 -6.24 11.93 -2.13
C GLY A 64 -6.25 13.11 -3.11
N PRO A 65 -5.65 14.24 -2.73
CA PRO A 65 -5.50 15.37 -3.63
C PRO A 65 -4.60 14.98 -4.81
N MET A 66 -4.97 15.45 -5.99
CA MET A 66 -4.13 15.31 -7.17
C MET A 66 -2.96 16.30 -7.07
N ASP A 67 -1.74 15.78 -7.19
CA ASP A 67 -0.51 16.56 -7.19
C ASP A 67 0.42 16.09 -8.33
N THR A 68 1.02 17.05 -9.02
CA THR A 68 1.95 16.86 -10.15
C THR A 68 3.38 17.27 -9.81
N GLY A 69 3.66 17.55 -8.53
CA GLY A 69 4.99 17.80 -8.02
C GLY A 69 5.98 16.67 -8.30
N SER A 70 7.27 16.96 -8.12
CA SER A 70 8.34 15.98 -8.28
C SER A 70 8.18 14.81 -7.30
N ALA A 71 8.51 13.59 -7.73
CA ALA A 71 8.61 12.45 -6.82
C ALA A 71 9.83 12.60 -5.90
N VAL A 72 9.62 12.48 -4.59
CA VAL A 72 10.65 12.61 -3.55
C VAL A 72 10.76 11.29 -2.78
N ALA A 73 11.96 10.92 -2.33
CA ALA A 73 12.13 9.68 -1.57
C ALA A 73 11.34 9.75 -0.24
N ALA A 74 10.74 8.63 0.17
CA ALA A 74 9.94 8.55 1.38
C ALA A 74 10.69 9.02 2.63
N SER A 75 9.93 9.58 3.56
CA SER A 75 10.42 10.05 4.86
C SER A 75 10.99 8.91 5.72
N ALA A 76 12.07 9.22 6.42
CA ALA A 76 12.68 8.30 7.38
C ALA A 76 11.81 8.13 8.65
N SER A 77 12.20 7.21 9.53
CA SER A 77 11.60 7.05 10.86
C SER A 77 11.73 8.34 11.67
N GLY A 78 10.63 8.81 12.26
CA GLY A 78 10.56 10.00 13.10
C GLY A 78 10.37 11.32 12.35
N GLU A 79 10.37 11.29 11.01
CA GLU A 79 10.23 12.46 10.15
C GLU A 79 8.78 12.65 9.66
N GLU A 80 8.44 13.88 9.33
CA GLU A 80 7.21 14.20 8.60
C GLU A 80 7.22 13.59 7.20
N ALA A 81 6.04 13.21 6.68
CA ALA A 81 5.89 12.64 5.35
C ALA A 81 6.41 13.60 4.26
N LYS A 82 7.31 13.11 3.41
CA LYS A 82 7.86 13.87 2.28
C LYS A 82 7.00 13.59 1.04
N LEU A 83 5.88 14.31 0.95
CA LEU A 83 4.85 14.08 -0.05
C LEU A 83 5.41 14.20 -1.47
N SER A 84 5.17 13.17 -2.27
CA SER A 84 5.42 13.13 -3.71
C SER A 84 4.17 13.47 -4.49
N GLY A 85 4.35 13.99 -5.72
CA GLY A 85 3.23 14.19 -6.65
C GLY A 85 2.49 12.88 -6.93
N SER A 86 1.24 12.79 -6.46
CA SER A 86 0.43 11.57 -6.56
C SER A 86 0.20 11.15 -8.02
N HIS A 87 0.01 12.09 -8.93
CA HIS A 87 -0.13 11.83 -10.37
C HIS A 87 1.20 11.35 -10.97
N THR A 88 2.30 11.99 -10.61
CA THR A 88 3.65 11.64 -11.07
C THR A 88 4.04 10.21 -10.70
N VAL A 89 3.61 9.74 -9.52
CA VAL A 89 3.91 8.38 -9.03
C VAL A 89 2.90 7.35 -9.54
N LEU A 90 1.60 7.65 -9.52
CA LEU A 90 0.55 6.65 -9.80
C LEU A 90 0.30 6.41 -11.29
N VAL A 91 0.46 7.42 -12.14
CA VAL A 91 0.23 7.26 -13.60
C VAL A 91 1.18 6.22 -14.22
N PRO A 92 2.51 6.25 -13.97
CA PRO A 92 3.44 5.31 -14.59
C PRO A 92 3.26 3.86 -14.12
N VAL A 93 2.71 3.66 -12.92
CA VAL A 93 2.51 2.33 -12.32
C VAL A 93 1.10 1.78 -12.53
N ASN A 94 0.17 2.60 -13.02
CA ASN A 94 -1.20 2.17 -13.27
C ASN A 94 -1.27 1.14 -14.41
N GLY A 95 -1.73 -0.07 -14.10
CA GLY A 95 -1.79 -1.19 -15.04
C GLY A 95 -0.43 -1.84 -15.31
N LEU A 96 0.63 -1.44 -14.59
CA LEU A 96 1.93 -2.08 -14.67
C LEU A 96 1.86 -3.48 -14.05
N TYR A 97 2.42 -4.47 -14.75
CA TYR A 97 2.49 -5.86 -14.27
C TYR A 97 3.81 -6.14 -13.53
N THR A 98 4.24 -5.19 -12.72
CA THR A 98 5.43 -5.29 -11.86
C THR A 98 4.96 -5.18 -10.42
N PRO A 99 5.33 -6.11 -9.53
CA PRO A 99 4.95 -6.01 -8.12
C PRO A 99 5.65 -4.82 -7.47
N LEU A 100 4.86 -4.04 -6.74
CA LEU A 100 5.28 -2.89 -5.98
C LEU A 100 5.09 -3.14 -4.49
N VAL A 101 5.88 -2.49 -3.67
CA VAL A 101 5.75 -2.56 -2.23
C VAL A 101 4.95 -1.36 -1.69
N PHE A 102 4.11 -1.61 -0.68
CA PHE A 102 3.39 -0.55 0.02
C PHE A 102 3.51 -0.69 1.55
N GLY A 103 3.37 0.45 2.24
CA GLY A 103 3.33 0.53 3.68
C GLY A 103 2.36 1.59 4.18
N VAL A 104 1.54 1.21 5.15
CA VAL A 104 0.58 2.05 5.88
C VAL A 104 1.14 2.23 7.29
N TYR A 105 1.61 3.43 7.60
CA TYR A 105 2.35 3.73 8.82
C TYR A 105 1.50 4.52 9.78
N ILE A 106 1.42 4.06 11.04
CA ILE A 106 0.57 4.65 12.05
C ILE A 106 1.43 5.14 13.22
N GLY A 107 1.72 6.44 13.25
CA GLY A 107 2.46 7.06 14.35
C GLY A 107 1.56 7.31 15.58
N MET A 108 2.09 7.01 16.78
CA MET A 108 1.37 7.20 18.03
C MET A 108 1.84 8.48 18.73
N ARG A 109 1.04 9.56 18.67
CA ARG A 109 1.33 10.89 19.26
C ARG A 109 2.54 11.65 18.67
N ARG A 110 3.25 11.03 17.73
CA ARG A 110 4.39 11.57 16.97
C ARG A 110 4.36 10.96 15.57
N TYR A 111 5.17 11.50 14.66
CA TYR A 111 5.41 10.87 13.37
C TYR A 111 5.90 9.43 13.58
N TRP A 112 5.53 8.55 12.65
CA TRP A 112 5.84 7.13 12.78
C TRP A 112 7.34 6.91 13.00
N THR A 113 7.67 6.09 13.99
CA THR A 113 9.03 5.66 14.30
C THR A 113 9.13 4.15 14.26
N THR A 114 10.33 3.61 14.02
CA THR A 114 10.57 2.17 14.18
C THR A 114 10.12 1.71 15.57
N GLY A 115 9.28 0.67 15.62
CA GLY A 115 8.58 0.23 16.83
C GLY A 115 7.09 0.58 16.83
N ASP A 116 6.66 1.56 16.04
CA ASP A 116 5.24 1.89 15.85
C ASP A 116 4.59 0.99 14.78
N PRO A 117 3.27 0.74 14.82
CA PRO A 117 2.60 -0.15 13.88
C PRO A 117 2.73 0.27 12.40
N VAL A 118 3.00 -0.72 11.56
CA VAL A 118 2.98 -0.64 10.09
C VAL A 118 2.19 -1.81 9.54
N PHE A 119 1.33 -1.56 8.55
CA PHE A 119 0.70 -2.60 7.75
C PHE A 119 1.20 -2.51 6.31
N GLY A 120 1.62 -3.62 5.73
CA GLY A 120 2.13 -3.59 4.36
C GLY A 120 2.79 -4.90 3.94
N ILE A 121 3.50 -4.85 2.82
CA ILE A 121 4.29 -5.95 2.31
C ILE A 121 5.75 -5.56 2.42
N ALA A 122 6.50 -6.16 3.35
CA ALA A 122 7.94 -6.00 3.38
C ALA A 122 8.55 -6.95 2.31
N SER A 123 9.24 -6.38 1.31
CA SER A 123 9.85 -7.09 0.18
C SER A 123 10.45 -8.46 0.56
N ALA A 124 10.11 -9.50 -0.21
CA ALA A 124 10.87 -10.76 -0.24
C ALA A 124 11.18 -11.32 -1.65
N GLY A 125 10.76 -10.70 -2.77
CA GLY A 125 11.15 -11.15 -4.11
C GLY A 125 10.36 -10.54 -5.27
N VAL A 126 10.80 -10.81 -6.51
CA VAL A 126 10.25 -10.26 -7.78
C VAL A 126 8.80 -10.62 -8.10
N ASP A 127 8.15 -11.43 -7.26
CA ASP A 127 6.76 -11.91 -7.41
C ASP A 127 5.89 -11.54 -6.19
N ASP A 128 6.36 -10.66 -5.30
CA ASP A 128 5.74 -10.37 -3.99
C ASP A 128 5.45 -8.86 -3.84
N GLY A 129 4.19 -8.46 -4.02
CA GLY A 129 3.79 -7.06 -3.92
C GLY A 129 2.36 -6.76 -4.36
N VAL A 130 2.11 -5.50 -4.70
CA VAL A 130 0.83 -5.00 -5.22
C VAL A 130 0.99 -4.43 -6.61
N THR A 131 -0.08 -4.49 -7.39
CA THR A 131 -0.24 -3.72 -8.62
C THR A 131 -1.20 -2.57 -8.38
N VAL A 132 -0.95 -1.44 -9.03
CA VAL A 132 -1.89 -0.32 -9.07
C VAL A 132 -2.83 -0.50 -10.26
N ALA A 133 -4.13 -0.45 -10.00
CA ALA A 133 -5.18 -0.51 -11.02
C ALA A 133 -6.17 0.65 -10.82
N ASN A 134 -6.97 0.91 -11.86
CA ASN A 134 -8.09 1.85 -11.82
C ASN A 134 -7.71 3.26 -11.35
N TYR A 135 -6.49 3.73 -11.67
CA TYR A 135 -6.13 5.12 -11.42
C TYR A 135 -7.02 6.05 -12.25
N ALA A 136 -7.74 6.93 -11.57
CA ALA A 136 -8.59 7.95 -12.19
C ALA A 136 -8.41 9.29 -11.49
N VAL A 137 -8.54 10.38 -12.25
CA VAL A 137 -8.50 11.76 -11.74
C VAL A 137 -9.87 12.38 -11.95
N ASP A 138 -10.40 13.00 -10.90
CA ASP A 138 -11.54 13.89 -10.99
C ASP A 138 -11.03 15.34 -11.11
N PRO A 139 -11.11 15.95 -12.31
CA PRO A 139 -10.64 17.31 -12.53
C PRO A 139 -11.54 18.38 -11.89
N GLN A 140 -12.77 18.04 -11.47
CA GLN A 140 -13.67 18.98 -10.80
C GLN A 140 -13.37 19.05 -9.31
N ALA A 141 -13.09 17.91 -8.68
CA ALA A 141 -12.72 17.83 -7.27
C ALA A 141 -11.21 18.01 -7.03
N MET A 142 -10.38 17.94 -8.09
CA MET A 142 -8.92 17.90 -8.02
C MET A 142 -8.40 16.77 -7.11
N THR A 143 -9.05 15.61 -7.19
CA THR A 143 -8.72 14.40 -6.44
C THR A 143 -8.39 13.25 -7.37
N TYR A 144 -7.74 12.22 -6.83
CA TYR A 144 -7.53 10.95 -7.51
C TYR A 144 -8.15 9.79 -6.72
N SER A 145 -8.41 8.69 -7.43
CA SER A 145 -8.67 7.37 -6.86
C SER A 145 -7.76 6.35 -7.52
N ALA A 146 -7.33 5.35 -6.76
CA ALA A 146 -6.60 4.19 -7.27
C ALA A 146 -6.89 2.96 -6.40
N GLU A 147 -6.72 1.78 -6.97
CA GLU A 147 -6.91 0.50 -6.31
C GLU A 147 -5.57 -0.25 -6.28
N LEU A 148 -5.12 -0.65 -5.09
CA LEU A 148 -4.03 -1.61 -4.98
C LEU A 148 -4.62 -3.02 -4.94
N ARG A 149 -4.05 -3.92 -5.74
CA ARG A 149 -4.40 -5.34 -5.76
C ARG A 149 -3.16 -6.16 -5.50
N LEU A 150 -3.30 -7.30 -4.83
CA LEU A 150 -2.17 -8.20 -4.62
C LEU A 150 -1.70 -8.77 -5.97
N PHE A 151 -0.40 -8.72 -6.21
CA PHE A 151 0.21 -9.39 -7.35
C PHE A 151 0.07 -10.91 -7.18
N PRO A 152 -0.21 -11.70 -8.24
CA PRO A 152 -0.41 -13.14 -8.09
C PRO A 152 0.80 -13.84 -7.45
N GLY A 153 0.58 -14.61 -6.37
CA GLY A 153 1.66 -15.32 -5.66
C GLY A 153 2.26 -14.56 -4.47
N THR A 154 1.85 -13.30 -4.28
CA THR A 154 2.26 -12.43 -3.17
C THR A 154 1.89 -13.03 -1.81
N LYS A 155 2.81 -12.90 -0.85
CA LYS A 155 2.52 -13.17 0.56
C LYS A 155 1.57 -12.08 1.06
N LYS A 156 0.52 -12.49 1.76
CA LYS A 156 -0.46 -11.56 2.34
C LYS A 156 0.26 -10.41 3.09
N PRO A 157 -0.24 -9.17 3.01
CA PRO A 157 0.29 -8.08 3.82
C PRO A 157 0.15 -8.39 5.31
N GLU A 158 1.12 -7.96 6.11
CA GLU A 158 1.16 -8.25 7.55
C GLU A 158 1.36 -6.98 8.37
N TRP A 159 0.96 -7.06 9.63
CA TRP A 159 1.26 -6.05 10.62
C TRP A 159 2.67 -6.27 11.16
N GLY A 160 3.43 -5.19 11.25
CA GLY A 160 4.78 -5.17 11.80
C GLY A 160 5.10 -3.83 12.46
N THR A 161 6.38 -3.64 12.76
CA THR A 161 6.90 -2.42 13.42
C THR A 161 8.17 -1.88 12.77
N ALA A 162 8.67 -2.57 11.74
CA ALA A 162 9.80 -2.13 10.93
C ALA A 162 9.32 -1.31 9.74
N ALA A 163 10.22 -0.48 9.20
CA ALA A 163 9.94 0.21 7.95
C ALA A 163 9.85 -0.80 6.80
N VAL A 164 8.90 -0.58 5.90
CA VAL A 164 8.80 -1.37 4.68
C VAL A 164 9.92 -0.93 3.72
N ALA A 165 10.71 -1.89 3.25
CA ALA A 165 11.80 -1.65 2.30
C ALA A 165 11.31 -1.80 0.86
N ALA A 166 11.85 -0.97 -0.05
CA ALA A 166 11.66 -1.15 -1.50
C ALA A 166 12.21 -2.50 -1.98
N HIS A 167 11.82 -2.91 -3.19
CA HIS A 167 12.46 -4.07 -3.82
C HIS A 167 13.96 -3.81 -4.00
N ASN A 168 14.77 -4.84 -3.73
CA ASN A 168 16.16 -4.84 -4.18
C ASN A 168 16.16 -5.18 -5.69
N PRO A 169 16.69 -4.30 -6.56
CA PRO A 169 17.00 -4.71 -7.92
C PRO A 169 18.10 -5.77 -7.84
N SER A 170 17.79 -6.99 -8.30
CA SER A 170 18.79 -8.04 -8.52
C SER A 170 19.72 -7.67 -9.68
#